data_AF-A0A2W1BKG0-F1
#
_entry.id   AF-A0A2W1BKG0-F1
#
_cell.length_a   1.000
_cell.length_b   1.000
_cell.length_c   1.000
_cell.angle_alpha   90.00
_cell.angle_beta   90.00
_cell.angle_gamma   90.00
#
_symmetry.space_group_name_H-M   'P 1'
#
loop_
_entity.id
_entity.type
_entity.pdbx_description
1 polymer ?
#
loop_
_entity_poly.entity_id
_entity_poly.type
_entity_poly.pdbx_seq_one_letter_code
_entity_poly.pdbx_strand_id
1 'polypeptide(L)'
;MARWCGAPASGPRTARPQPACSTASEPAGPGWTSILHGGRESLEFANRQLGISEELDSAPMRAEAYLNLARAHQTLGGLDRALSYARQALYNDCGGGSTAGCVHLTVAAVYVGLSELWRRLRDAERAVACAARACDLGRGPRAADLNTRHHRTALLQMAAALRARGELGDAHDYCNEALRLAAVAGDQGCYARAVRIAGDVYRRKCDIGKALRHYEVAMGAGQALGDRLAQMEAMDGAARCLEALRLQGRICNCRPLEFNTRLLEVATSVGAKVRI
;
A
#
# COMPACT_ATOMS: atom_id res chain seq x y z
N MET A 1 -63.98 -42.21 -37.65
CA MET A 1 -63.39 -41.91 -38.97
C MET A 1 -62.28 -40.88 -38.78
N ALA A 2 -61.09 -41.19 -39.25
CA ALA A 2 -59.91 -40.35 -39.22
C ALA A 2 -60.05 -39.10 -40.12
N ARG A 3 -59.41 -37.99 -39.75
CA ARG A 3 -58.29 -37.40 -40.50
C ARG A 3 -57.72 -36.17 -39.79
N TRP A 4 -56.40 -36.22 -39.60
CA TRP A 4 -55.51 -35.09 -39.36
C TRP A 4 -55.37 -34.21 -40.62
N CYS A 5 -55.21 -32.91 -40.41
CA CYS A 5 -54.46 -31.89 -41.19
C CYS A 5 -54.64 -30.56 -40.41
N GLY A 6 -53.69 -29.68 -40.11
CA GLY A 6 -52.24 -29.60 -40.22
C GLY A 6 -51.80 -28.40 -39.36
N ALA A 7 -50.57 -28.40 -38.84
CA ALA A 7 -50.01 -27.30 -38.04
C ALA A 7 -49.73 -26.04 -38.91
N PRO A 8 -49.48 -24.88 -38.27
CA PRO A 8 -48.08 -24.52 -38.16
C PRO A 8 -47.65 -24.14 -36.73
N ALA A 9 -46.38 -24.49 -36.47
CA ALA A 9 -45.66 -24.29 -35.23
C ALA A 9 -45.52 -22.80 -34.86
N SER A 10 -45.91 -22.44 -33.64
CA SER A 10 -45.40 -21.25 -32.96
C SER A 10 -44.29 -21.70 -32.00
N GLY A 11 -43.04 -21.54 -32.43
CA GLY A 11 -41.87 -21.88 -31.63
C GLY A 11 -41.74 -21.00 -30.38
N PRO A 12 -40.95 -21.45 -29.38
CA PRO A 12 -40.71 -20.67 -28.17
C PRO A 12 -39.97 -19.37 -28.53
N ARG A 13 -40.48 -18.25 -28.02
CA ARG A 13 -39.84 -16.93 -28.12
C ARG A 13 -38.41 -17.03 -27.61
N THR A 14 -37.45 -17.00 -28.52
CA THR A 14 -36.03 -16.86 -28.20
C THR A 14 -35.83 -15.53 -27.50
N ALA A 15 -35.45 -15.58 -26.23
CA ALA A 15 -35.00 -14.41 -25.49
C ALA A 15 -33.79 -13.83 -26.24
N ARG A 16 -33.94 -12.61 -26.76
CA ARG A 16 -32.78 -11.86 -27.26
C ARG A 16 -31.82 -11.67 -26.09
N PRO A 17 -30.53 -12.04 -26.21
CA PRO A 17 -29.56 -11.70 -25.20
C PRO A 17 -29.47 -10.17 -25.13
N GLN A 18 -29.73 -9.61 -23.95
CA GLN A 18 -29.44 -8.21 -23.69
C GLN A 18 -27.94 -7.99 -23.95
N PRO A 19 -27.53 -6.89 -24.60
CA PRO A 19 -26.12 -6.60 -24.74
C PRO A 19 -25.52 -6.50 -23.35
N ALA A 20 -24.52 -7.34 -23.09
CA ALA A 20 -23.74 -7.31 -21.87
C ALA A 20 -23.29 -5.86 -21.65
N CYS A 21 -23.62 -5.31 -20.49
CA CYS A 21 -23.12 -4.03 -20.03
C CYS A 21 -21.58 -4.14 -19.97
N SER A 22 -20.91 -3.77 -21.05
CA SER A 22 -19.47 -3.56 -21.06
C SER A 22 -19.23 -2.37 -20.14
N THR A 23 -19.02 -2.67 -18.85
CA THR A 23 -18.37 -1.75 -17.94
C THR A 23 -16.96 -1.54 -18.47
N ALA A 24 -16.83 -0.65 -19.46
CA ALA A 24 -15.59 0.00 -19.79
C ALA A 24 -15.18 0.71 -18.51
N SER A 25 -14.25 0.11 -17.77
CA SER A 25 -13.53 0.77 -16.71
C SER A 25 -12.98 2.07 -17.30
N GLU A 26 -13.50 3.21 -16.83
CA GLU A 26 -12.89 4.50 -17.13
C GLU A 26 -11.41 4.39 -16.75
N PRO A 27 -10.48 4.79 -17.62
CA PRO A 27 -9.07 4.65 -17.34
C PRO A 27 -8.75 5.49 -16.10
N ALA A 28 -8.06 4.85 -15.15
CA ALA A 28 -7.43 5.54 -14.03
C ALA A 28 -6.66 6.76 -14.56
N GLY A 29 -6.74 7.89 -13.84
CA GLY A 29 -6.28 9.20 -14.30
C GLY A 29 -4.85 9.24 -14.88
N PRO A 30 -4.46 10.36 -15.54
CA PRO A 30 -3.28 10.46 -16.42
C PRO A 30 -1.93 10.06 -15.79
N GLY A 31 -1.82 10.06 -14.46
CA GLY A 31 -0.62 9.58 -13.77
C GLY A 31 -0.45 8.05 -13.80
N TRP A 32 -1.53 7.27 -13.76
CA TRP A 32 -1.46 5.80 -13.72
C TRP A 32 -1.05 5.22 -15.07
N THR A 33 -1.54 5.79 -16.17
CA THR A 33 -1.13 5.40 -17.53
C THR A 33 0.34 5.69 -17.76
N SER A 34 0.84 6.83 -17.27
CA SER A 34 2.27 7.17 -17.32
C SER A 34 3.14 6.20 -16.51
N ILE A 35 2.74 5.82 -15.29
CA ILE A 35 3.48 4.86 -14.45
C ILE A 35 3.51 3.47 -15.09
N LEU A 36 2.37 3.01 -15.62
CA LEU A 36 2.29 1.72 -16.30
C LEU A 36 3.11 1.70 -17.60
N HIS A 37 3.09 2.81 -18.35
CA HIS A 37 3.87 2.95 -19.56
C HIS A 37 5.38 2.95 -19.26
N GLY A 38 5.84 3.80 -18.34
CA GLY A 38 7.24 3.85 -17.93
C GLY A 38 7.73 2.54 -17.29
N GLY A 39 6.87 1.84 -16.54
CA GLY A 39 7.20 0.51 -16.00
C GLY A 39 7.37 -0.55 -17.09
N ARG A 40 6.58 -0.50 -18.17
CA ARG A 40 6.71 -1.41 -19.32
C ARG A 40 7.96 -1.10 -20.14
N GLU A 41 8.24 0.17 -20.42
CA GLU A 41 9.48 0.56 -21.09
C GLU A 41 10.71 0.13 -20.27
N SER A 42 10.66 0.33 -18.95
CA SER A 42 11.73 -0.11 -18.05
C SER A 42 11.95 -1.63 -18.10
N LEU A 43 10.90 -2.45 -18.29
CA LEU A 43 11.05 -3.89 -18.49
C LEU A 43 11.73 -4.20 -19.83
N GLU A 44 11.36 -3.51 -20.91
CA GLU A 44 11.95 -3.74 -22.22
C GLU A 44 13.45 -3.42 -22.22
N PHE A 45 13.84 -2.28 -21.67
CA PHE A 45 15.25 -1.91 -21.56
C PHE A 45 16.04 -2.88 -20.66
N ALA A 46 15.46 -3.29 -19.52
CA ALA A 46 16.13 -4.22 -18.62
C ALA A 46 16.29 -5.62 -19.23
N ASN A 47 15.32 -6.11 -20.02
CA ASN A 47 15.46 -7.36 -20.77
C ASN A 47 16.52 -7.26 -21.88
N ARG A 48 16.61 -6.14 -22.59
CA ARG A 48 17.68 -5.91 -23.58
C ARG A 48 19.06 -5.89 -22.90
N GLN A 49 19.18 -5.21 -21.76
CA GLN A 49 20.41 -5.19 -20.98
C GLN A 49 20.81 -6.61 -20.54
N LEU A 50 19.84 -7.43 -20.12
CA LEU A 50 20.09 -8.82 -19.74
C LEU A 50 20.67 -9.62 -20.93
N GLY A 51 20.08 -9.50 -22.12
CA GLY A 51 20.61 -10.16 -23.33
C GLY A 51 22.06 -9.77 -23.64
N ILE A 52 22.37 -8.47 -23.61
CA ILE A 52 23.75 -7.99 -23.85
C ILE A 52 24.70 -8.51 -22.76
N SER A 53 24.24 -8.60 -21.51
CA SER A 53 25.08 -9.10 -20.40
C SER A 53 25.36 -10.59 -20.46
N GLU A 54 24.47 -11.36 -21.10
CA GLU A 54 24.68 -12.77 -21.41
C GLU A 54 25.66 -12.93 -22.58
N GLU A 55 25.55 -12.10 -23.64
CA GLU A 55 26.48 -12.08 -24.78
C GLU A 55 27.92 -11.71 -24.38
N LEU A 56 28.07 -10.73 -23.47
CA LEU A 56 29.36 -10.26 -22.98
C LEU A 56 29.92 -11.10 -21.81
N ASP A 57 29.18 -12.11 -21.35
CA ASP A 57 29.45 -12.91 -20.15
C ASP A 57 29.86 -12.09 -18.90
N SER A 58 29.23 -10.92 -18.73
CA SER A 58 29.55 -10.00 -17.63
C SER A 58 28.63 -10.22 -16.43
N ALA A 59 29.14 -10.91 -15.40
CA ALA A 59 28.44 -11.12 -14.13
C ALA A 59 27.93 -9.83 -13.44
N PRO A 60 28.71 -8.73 -13.33
CA PRO A 60 28.21 -7.50 -12.71
C PRO A 60 27.11 -6.85 -13.55
N MET A 61 27.22 -6.89 -14.88
CA MET A 61 26.19 -6.34 -15.76
C MET A 61 24.89 -7.15 -15.70
N ARG A 62 24.98 -8.48 -15.54
CA ARG A 62 23.83 -9.35 -15.27
C ARG A 62 23.15 -9.01 -13.96
N ALA A 63 23.92 -8.80 -12.88
CA ALA A 63 23.39 -8.43 -11.57
C ALA A 63 22.59 -7.12 -11.63
N GLU A 64 23.11 -6.12 -12.35
CA GLU A 64 22.43 -4.84 -12.58
C GLU A 64 21.16 -4.99 -13.43
N ALA A 65 21.20 -5.80 -14.49
CA ALA A 65 20.02 -6.08 -15.32
C ALA A 65 18.89 -6.71 -14.49
N TYR A 66 19.22 -7.69 -13.64
CA TYR A 66 18.25 -8.29 -12.72
C TYR A 66 17.71 -7.32 -11.67
N LEU A 67 18.54 -6.40 -11.16
CA LEU A 67 18.09 -5.32 -10.28
C LEU A 67 17.08 -4.40 -10.99
N ASN A 68 17.34 -4.05 -12.25
CA ASN A 68 16.44 -3.23 -13.06
C ASN A 68 15.11 -3.93 -13.34
N LEU A 69 15.14 -5.23 -13.64
CA LEU A 69 13.93 -6.07 -13.77
C LEU A 69 13.14 -6.13 -12.46
N ALA A 70 13.82 -6.28 -11.32
CA ALA A 70 13.17 -6.29 -10.01
C ALA A 70 12.42 -4.98 -9.72
N ARG A 71 13.07 -3.83 -9.99
CA ARG A 71 12.46 -2.50 -9.82
C ARG A 71 11.29 -2.28 -10.77
N ALA A 72 11.43 -2.67 -12.04
CA ALA A 72 10.35 -2.57 -13.02
C ALA A 72 9.13 -3.40 -12.59
N HIS A 73 9.33 -4.66 -12.18
CA HIS A 73 8.26 -5.49 -11.64
C HIS A 73 7.64 -4.94 -10.36
N GLN A 74 8.44 -4.32 -9.49
CA GLN A 74 7.93 -3.64 -8.30
C GLN A 74 6.97 -2.49 -8.69
N THR A 75 7.33 -1.65 -9.66
CA THR A 75 6.47 -0.53 -10.11
C THR A 75 5.17 -1.02 -10.76
N LEU A 76 5.21 -2.17 -11.44
CA LEU A 76 4.07 -2.80 -12.07
C LEU A 76 3.21 -3.64 -11.11
N GLY A 77 3.61 -3.75 -9.83
CA GLY A 77 2.90 -4.53 -8.81
C GLY A 77 3.15 -6.04 -8.85
N GLY A 78 4.07 -6.52 -9.70
CA GLY A 78 4.50 -7.92 -9.76
C GLY A 78 5.49 -8.28 -8.64
N LEU A 79 5.05 -8.17 -7.38
CA LEU A 79 5.92 -8.26 -6.19
C LEU A 79 6.68 -9.60 -6.07
N ASP A 80 6.05 -10.73 -6.42
CA ASP A 80 6.71 -12.04 -6.38
C ASP A 80 7.83 -12.16 -7.42
N ARG A 81 7.59 -11.66 -8.64
CA ARG A 81 8.61 -11.60 -9.69
C ARG A 81 9.73 -10.62 -9.31
N ALA A 82 9.39 -9.50 -8.68
CA ALA A 82 10.39 -8.57 -8.18
C ALA A 82 11.33 -9.23 -7.17
N LEU A 83 10.82 -10.07 -6.25
CA LEU A 83 11.65 -10.85 -5.33
C LEU A 83 12.52 -11.89 -6.05
N SER A 84 12.00 -12.60 -7.05
CA SER A 84 12.79 -13.58 -7.78
C SER A 84 13.96 -12.94 -8.52
N TYR A 85 13.73 -11.82 -9.21
CA TYR A 85 14.78 -11.08 -9.90
C TYR A 85 15.78 -10.44 -8.92
N ALA A 86 15.32 -9.90 -7.79
CA ALA A 86 16.22 -9.38 -6.76
C ALA A 86 17.12 -10.47 -6.17
N ARG A 87 16.62 -11.71 -6.01
CA ARG A 87 17.45 -12.85 -5.62
C ARG A 87 18.45 -13.23 -6.70
N GLN A 88 18.03 -13.27 -7.96
CA GLN A 88 18.93 -13.53 -9.10
C GLN A 88 20.05 -12.49 -9.18
N ALA A 89 19.77 -11.22 -8.88
CA ALA A 89 20.79 -10.18 -8.79
C ALA A 89 21.84 -10.48 -7.71
N LEU A 90 21.43 -10.98 -6.54
CA LEU A 90 22.35 -11.37 -5.45
C LEU A 90 23.15 -12.63 -5.73
N TYR A 91 22.62 -13.56 -6.55
CA TYR A 91 23.33 -14.76 -6.97
C TYR A 91 24.46 -14.44 -7.95
N ASN A 92 24.34 -13.36 -8.72
CA ASN A 92 25.39 -12.89 -9.60
C ASN A 92 26.38 -12.02 -8.80
N ASP A 93 27.64 -12.02 -9.22
CA ASP A 93 28.65 -11.14 -8.61
C ASP A 93 28.25 -9.68 -8.85
N CYS A 94 27.90 -8.99 -7.77
CA CYS A 94 27.44 -7.61 -7.81
C CYS A 94 28.57 -6.61 -8.15
N GLY A 95 29.81 -7.08 -8.39
CA GLY A 95 30.94 -6.25 -8.82
C GLY A 95 31.38 -5.19 -7.80
N GLY A 96 30.84 -5.24 -6.58
CA GLY A 96 31.07 -4.27 -5.51
C GLY A 96 29.90 -4.14 -4.52
N GLY A 97 30.12 -3.40 -3.43
CA GLY A 97 29.13 -3.23 -2.35
C GLY A 97 27.92 -2.36 -2.70
N SER A 98 28.03 -1.49 -3.71
CA SER A 98 26.98 -0.51 -4.07
C SER A 98 25.74 -1.18 -4.69
N THR A 99 25.94 -2.08 -5.66
CA THR A 99 24.86 -2.81 -6.33
C THR A 99 24.16 -3.75 -5.36
N ALA A 100 24.92 -4.47 -4.53
CA ALA A 100 24.34 -5.29 -3.46
C ALA A 100 23.47 -4.45 -2.51
N GLY A 101 23.92 -3.26 -2.08
CA GLY A 101 23.14 -2.33 -1.26
C GLY A 101 21.81 -1.94 -1.93
N CYS A 102 21.84 -1.58 -3.21
CA CYS A 102 20.65 -1.26 -3.99
C CYS A 102 19.65 -2.42 -4.09
N VAL A 103 20.15 -3.66 -4.21
CA VAL A 103 19.29 -4.85 -4.21
C VAL A 103 18.61 -5.01 -2.84
N HIS A 104 19.33 -4.87 -1.73
CA HIS A 104 18.73 -4.97 -0.39
C HIS A 104 17.64 -3.91 -0.16
N LEU A 105 17.85 -2.67 -0.62
CA LEU A 105 16.82 -1.63 -0.56
C LEU A 105 15.59 -1.98 -1.40
N THR A 106 15.80 -2.57 -2.58
CA THR A 106 14.72 -3.01 -3.47
C THR A 106 13.93 -4.15 -2.82
N VAL A 107 14.62 -5.15 -2.23
CA VAL A 107 13.98 -6.24 -1.48
C VAL A 107 13.16 -5.71 -0.30
N ALA A 108 13.71 -4.77 0.47
CA ALA A 108 12.99 -4.13 1.57
C ALA A 108 11.73 -3.41 1.07
N ALA A 109 11.83 -2.68 -0.04
CA ALA A 109 10.69 -1.99 -0.64
C ALA A 109 9.60 -2.97 -1.14
N VAL A 110 10.00 -4.12 -1.70
CA VAL A 110 9.06 -5.17 -2.11
C VAL A 110 8.37 -5.80 -0.91
N TYR A 111 9.09 -6.09 0.19
CA TYR A 111 8.46 -6.60 1.41
C TYR A 111 7.50 -5.61 2.07
N VAL A 112 7.80 -4.30 2.03
CA VAL A 112 6.87 -3.24 2.46
C VAL A 112 5.59 -3.27 1.61
N GLY A 113 5.73 -3.42 0.28
CA GLY A 113 4.59 -3.57 -0.63
C GLY A 113 3.76 -4.83 -0.39
N LEU A 114 4.41 -5.97 -0.14
CA LEU A 114 3.73 -7.23 0.21
C LEU A 114 2.99 -7.13 1.53
N SER A 115 3.60 -6.50 2.55
CA SER A 115 2.93 -6.29 3.85
C SER A 115 1.66 -5.45 3.70
N GLU A 116 1.73 -4.36 2.92
CA GLU A 116 0.57 -3.53 2.63
C GLU A 116 -0.53 -4.31 1.87
N LEU A 117 -0.15 -5.14 0.89
CA LEU A 117 -1.07 -6.01 0.16
C LEU A 117 -1.77 -7.00 1.09
N TRP A 118 -1.03 -7.75 1.91
CA TRP A 118 -1.59 -8.72 2.84
C TRP A 118 -2.48 -8.06 3.90
N ARG A 119 -2.12 -6.86 4.36
CA ARG A 119 -2.94 -6.04 5.25
C ARG A 119 -4.28 -5.68 4.62
N ARG A 120 -4.30 -5.35 3.32
CA ARG A 120 -5.55 -5.09 2.56
C ARG A 120 -6.38 -6.36 2.37
N LEU A 121 -5.72 -7.50 2.15
CA LEU A 121 -6.36 -8.83 2.11
C LEU A 121 -6.79 -9.36 3.49
N ARG A 122 -6.54 -8.60 4.56
CA ARG A 122 -6.84 -8.94 5.96
C ARG A 122 -6.12 -10.20 6.48
N ASP A 123 -5.01 -10.57 5.86
CA ASP A 123 -4.11 -11.60 6.36
C ASP A 123 -3.03 -10.93 7.23
N ALA A 124 -3.30 -10.84 8.53
CA ALA A 124 -2.41 -10.16 9.47
C ALA A 124 -1.10 -10.93 9.70
N GLU A 125 -1.12 -12.27 9.65
CA GLU A 125 0.07 -13.09 9.90
C GLU A 125 1.11 -12.91 8.80
N ARG A 126 0.68 -13.00 7.53
CA ARG A 126 1.57 -12.75 6.39
C ARG A 126 2.04 -11.31 6.33
N ALA A 127 1.18 -10.36 6.72
CA ALA A 127 1.56 -8.94 6.78
C ALA A 127 2.67 -8.69 7.80
N VAL A 128 2.58 -9.29 9.00
CA VAL A 128 3.62 -9.22 10.04
C VAL A 128 4.90 -9.90 9.55
N ALA A 129 4.82 -11.09 8.96
CA ALA A 129 5.99 -11.80 8.44
C ALA A 129 6.74 -10.99 7.36
N CYS A 130 6.01 -10.34 6.45
CA CYS A 130 6.62 -9.48 5.43
C CYS A 130 7.22 -8.21 6.05
N ALA A 131 6.53 -7.56 6.98
CA ALA A 131 7.02 -6.35 7.65
C ALA A 131 8.26 -6.62 8.51
N ALA A 132 8.31 -7.76 9.21
CA ALA A 132 9.46 -8.18 10.00
C ALA A 132 10.70 -8.33 9.11
N ARG A 133 10.58 -9.05 7.99
CA ARG A 133 11.68 -9.19 7.00
C ARG A 133 12.15 -7.84 6.47
N ALA A 134 11.25 -6.89 6.23
CA ALA A 134 11.63 -5.54 5.81
C ALA A 134 12.36 -4.75 6.92
N CYS A 135 11.96 -4.93 8.19
CA CYS A 135 12.61 -4.31 9.34
C CYS A 135 14.01 -4.87 9.57
N ASP A 136 14.18 -6.19 9.49
CA ASP A 136 15.46 -6.88 9.65
C ASP A 136 16.48 -6.42 8.61
N LEU A 137 16.04 -6.23 7.35
CA LEU A 137 16.87 -5.68 6.28
C LEU A 137 17.33 -4.24 6.55
N GLY A 138 16.52 -3.45 7.25
CA GLY A 138 16.88 -2.09 7.66
C GLY A 138 17.78 -2.02 8.90
N ARG A 139 17.80 -3.07 9.73
CA ARG A 139 18.64 -3.19 10.94
C ARG A 139 19.98 -3.90 10.69
N GLY A 140 20.20 -4.44 9.49
CA GLY A 140 21.42 -5.18 9.15
C GLY A 140 22.70 -4.33 9.24
N PRO A 141 23.88 -4.96 9.35
CA PRO A 141 25.17 -4.28 9.55
C PRO A 141 25.58 -3.35 8.41
N ARG A 142 24.96 -3.48 7.23
CA ARG A 142 25.17 -2.60 6.06
C ARG A 142 24.15 -1.45 5.97
N ALA A 143 23.13 -1.45 6.84
CA ALA A 143 22.02 -0.49 6.87
C ALA A 143 21.93 0.30 8.20
N ALA A 144 22.75 -0.05 9.20
CA ALA A 144 22.73 0.52 10.54
C ALA A 144 22.87 2.06 10.57
N ASP A 145 23.52 2.66 9.58
CA ASP A 145 23.72 4.12 9.49
C ASP A 145 22.69 4.82 8.59
N LEU A 146 21.88 4.07 7.84
CA LEU A 146 21.01 4.63 6.83
C LEU A 146 19.55 4.56 7.31
N ASN A 147 19.09 5.65 7.93
CA ASN A 147 17.67 5.94 8.19
C ASN A 147 16.90 6.08 6.86
N THR A 148 16.80 4.99 6.12
CA THR A 148 16.19 4.98 4.79
C THR A 148 14.70 5.18 4.93
N ARG A 149 14.10 5.81 3.92
CA ARG A 149 12.63 5.84 3.78
C ARG A 149 12.03 4.43 3.89
N HIS A 150 12.73 3.42 3.35
CA HIS A 150 12.26 2.03 3.36
C HIS A 150 12.22 1.44 4.78
N HIS A 151 13.24 1.68 5.60
CA HIS A 151 13.25 1.26 7.00
C HIS A 151 12.11 1.91 7.79
N ARG A 152 11.91 3.24 7.65
CA ARG A 152 10.79 3.95 8.28
C ARG A 152 9.43 3.40 7.84
N THR A 153 9.25 3.18 6.54
CA THR A 153 8.01 2.57 6.04
C THR A 153 7.81 1.13 6.50
N ALA A 154 8.89 0.36 6.69
CA ALA A 154 8.81 -0.99 7.23
C ALA A 154 8.32 -0.98 8.68
N LEU A 155 8.84 -0.09 9.52
CA LEU A 155 8.36 0.09 10.90
C LEU A 155 6.88 0.48 10.94
N LEU A 156 6.43 1.35 10.02
CA LEU A 156 5.02 1.70 9.87
C LEU A 156 4.14 0.49 9.52
N GLN A 157 4.60 -0.34 8.55
CA GLN A 157 3.86 -1.54 8.17
C GLN A 157 3.83 -2.56 9.31
N MET A 158 4.93 -2.70 10.05
CA MET A 158 5.01 -3.57 11.22
C MET A 158 4.00 -3.14 12.28
N ALA A 159 3.99 -1.85 12.64
CA ALA A 159 3.03 -1.31 13.59
C ALA A 159 1.58 -1.49 13.13
N ALA A 160 1.29 -1.25 11.84
CA ALA A 160 -0.05 -1.42 11.28
C ALA A 160 -0.52 -2.88 11.32
N ALA A 161 0.38 -3.83 11.02
CA ALA A 161 0.11 -5.26 11.01
C ALA A 161 -0.06 -5.83 12.43
N LEU A 162 0.84 -5.50 13.36
CA LEU A 162 0.74 -5.88 14.78
C LEU A 162 -0.54 -5.34 15.41
N ARG A 163 -0.87 -4.07 15.12
CA ARG A 163 -2.14 -3.49 15.55
C ARG A 163 -3.33 -4.28 15.02
N ALA A 164 -3.30 -4.71 13.76
CA ALA A 164 -4.38 -5.50 13.17
C ALA A 164 -4.53 -6.86 13.87
N ARG A 165 -3.40 -7.51 14.20
CA ARG A 165 -3.32 -8.77 14.95
C ARG A 165 -3.76 -8.63 16.42
N GLY A 166 -3.64 -7.44 17.01
CA GLY A 166 -4.07 -7.14 18.38
C GLY A 166 -2.93 -6.93 19.37
N GLU A 167 -1.67 -7.01 18.93
CA GLU A 167 -0.47 -6.77 19.73
C GLU A 167 -0.21 -5.26 19.88
N LEU A 168 -1.01 -4.60 20.74
CA LEU A 168 -1.02 -3.14 20.89
C LEU A 168 0.18 -2.57 21.67
N GLY A 169 0.94 -3.42 22.38
CA GLY A 169 2.19 -3.06 23.05
C GLY A 169 3.27 -2.82 22.01
N ASP A 170 3.68 -3.89 21.33
CA ASP A 170 4.69 -3.87 20.28
C ASP A 170 4.35 -2.90 19.15
N ALA A 171 3.08 -2.82 18.73
CA ALA A 171 2.65 -1.84 17.73
C ALA A 171 2.93 -0.39 18.16
N HIS A 172 2.83 -0.08 19.45
CA HIS A 172 3.15 1.24 19.98
C HIS A 172 4.65 1.53 19.93
N ASP A 173 5.49 0.54 20.26
CA ASP A 173 6.94 0.68 20.26
C ASP A 173 7.47 0.91 18.84
N TYR A 174 7.00 0.11 17.87
CA TYR A 174 7.33 0.29 16.46
C TYR A 174 6.82 1.63 15.91
N CYS A 175 5.64 2.11 16.34
CA CYS A 175 5.16 3.46 15.99
C CYS A 175 6.09 4.55 16.52
N ASN A 176 6.53 4.44 17.77
CA ASN A 176 7.40 5.44 18.41
C ASN A 176 8.78 5.48 17.77
N GLU A 177 9.32 4.32 17.40
CA GLU A 177 10.57 4.21 16.63
C GLU A 177 10.42 4.87 15.25
N ALA A 178 9.32 4.57 14.53
CA ALA A 178 9.02 5.19 13.24
C ALA A 178 8.86 6.72 13.35
N LEU A 179 8.18 7.22 14.38
CA LEU A 179 8.02 8.66 14.65
C LEU A 179 9.36 9.34 14.89
N ARG A 180 10.21 8.75 15.73
CA ARG A 180 11.54 9.28 16.06
C ARG A 180 12.40 9.36 14.80
N LEU A 181 12.46 8.28 14.02
CA LEU A 181 13.24 8.25 12.78
C LEU A 181 12.68 9.16 11.69
N ALA A 182 11.35 9.28 11.57
CA ALA A 182 10.71 10.21 10.64
C ALA A 182 11.05 11.67 11.00
N ALA A 183 11.03 12.02 12.29
CA ALA A 183 11.40 13.34 12.77
C ALA A 183 12.88 13.67 12.51
N VAL A 184 13.80 12.75 12.84
CA VAL A 184 15.25 12.93 12.62
C VAL A 184 15.57 13.16 11.14
N ALA A 185 14.92 12.42 10.24
CA ALA A 185 15.15 12.55 8.81
C ALA A 185 14.18 13.53 8.10
N GLY A 186 13.38 14.29 8.83
CA GLY A 186 12.48 15.32 8.29
C GLY A 186 11.39 14.81 7.33
N ASP A 187 11.04 13.51 7.36
CA ASP A 187 10.02 12.95 6.47
C ASP A 187 8.64 13.12 7.09
N GLN A 188 8.01 14.22 6.70
CA GLN A 188 6.69 14.61 7.17
C GLN A 188 5.60 13.62 6.75
N GLY A 189 5.76 12.95 5.61
CA GLY A 189 4.78 11.96 5.12
C GLY A 189 4.79 10.69 5.99
N CYS A 190 5.97 10.15 6.28
CA CYS A 190 6.09 9.05 7.24
C CYS A 190 5.66 9.47 8.65
N TYR A 191 6.00 10.68 9.08
CA TYR A 191 5.59 11.22 10.38
C TYR A 191 4.06 11.26 10.51
N ALA A 192 3.35 11.86 9.56
CA ALA A 192 1.89 11.95 9.57
C ALA A 192 1.22 10.57 9.66
N ARG A 193 1.72 9.60 8.87
CA ARG A 193 1.23 8.22 8.89
C ARG A 193 1.51 7.53 10.23
N ALA A 194 2.68 7.75 10.82
CA ALA A 194 3.05 7.21 12.12
C ALA A 194 2.12 7.73 13.23
N VAL A 195 1.87 9.04 13.25
CA VAL A 195 0.95 9.68 14.21
C VAL A 195 -0.47 9.10 14.06
N ARG A 196 -0.94 8.89 12.82
CA ARG A 196 -2.24 8.26 12.57
C ARG A 196 -2.31 6.84 13.14
N ILE A 197 -1.29 6.01 12.91
CA ILE A 197 -1.28 4.63 13.44
C ILE A 197 -1.20 4.64 14.97
N ALA A 198 -0.46 5.57 15.59
CA ALA A 198 -0.48 5.75 17.04
C ALA A 198 -1.89 6.08 17.56
N GLY A 199 -2.62 6.97 16.86
CA GLY A 199 -4.04 7.24 17.13
C GLY A 199 -4.92 5.99 17.02
N ASP A 200 -4.66 5.13 16.02
CA ASP A 200 -5.35 3.85 15.88
C ASP A 200 -5.07 2.89 17.05
N VAL A 201 -3.83 2.85 17.54
CA VAL A 201 -3.42 2.05 18.71
C VAL A 201 -4.12 2.56 19.97
N TYR A 202 -4.12 3.87 20.24
CA TYR A 202 -4.83 4.44 21.40
C TYR A 202 -6.34 4.22 21.33
N ARG A 203 -6.95 4.33 20.14
CA ARG A 203 -8.37 4.02 19.96
C ARG A 203 -8.67 2.56 20.29
N ARG A 204 -7.82 1.61 19.88
CA ARG A 204 -7.98 0.19 20.24
C ARG A 204 -7.76 -0.08 21.75
N LYS A 205 -6.94 0.74 22.42
CA LYS A 205 -6.78 0.73 23.89
C LYS A 205 -7.92 1.47 24.62
N CYS A 206 -8.94 1.95 23.92
CA CYS A 206 -10.05 2.76 24.45
C CYS A 206 -9.65 4.12 25.07
N ASP A 207 -8.42 4.61 24.83
CA ASP A 207 -8.00 5.96 25.23
C ASP A 207 -8.40 6.96 24.13
N ILE A 208 -9.69 7.27 24.09
CA ILE A 208 -10.30 8.09 23.03
C ILE A 208 -9.75 9.53 23.03
N GLY A 209 -9.41 10.07 24.20
CA GLY A 209 -8.86 11.42 24.33
C GLY A 209 -7.49 11.55 23.65
N LYS A 210 -6.57 10.62 23.94
CA LYS A 210 -5.27 10.62 23.25
C LYS A 210 -5.42 10.30 21.76
N ALA A 211 -6.28 9.35 21.40
CA ALA A 211 -6.53 9.00 20.00
C ALA A 211 -6.95 10.22 19.16
N LEU A 212 -7.90 11.03 19.65
CA LEU A 212 -8.34 12.24 18.96
C LEU A 212 -7.21 13.25 18.73
N ARG A 213 -6.37 13.52 19.74
CA ARG A 213 -5.22 14.43 19.61
C ARG A 213 -4.24 13.94 18.55
N HIS A 214 -3.98 12.64 18.49
CA HIS A 214 -3.14 12.06 17.44
C HIS A 214 -3.77 12.20 16.05
N TYR A 215 -5.07 11.95 15.89
CA TYR A 215 -5.73 12.17 14.60
C TYR A 215 -5.71 13.64 14.19
N GLU A 216 -5.93 14.59 15.10
CA GLU A 216 -5.87 16.03 14.83
C GLU A 216 -4.51 16.44 14.26
N VAL A 217 -3.42 15.98 14.88
CA VAL A 217 -2.07 16.22 14.39
C VAL A 217 -1.85 15.57 13.02
N ALA A 218 -2.30 14.32 12.81
CA ALA A 218 -2.14 13.63 11.54
C ALA A 218 -2.95 14.28 10.40
N MET A 219 -4.17 14.76 10.68
CA MET A 219 -5.01 15.48 9.71
C MET A 219 -4.36 16.81 9.30
N GLY A 220 -3.86 17.58 10.27
CA GLY A 220 -3.15 18.84 10.00
C GLY A 220 -1.88 18.61 9.18
N ALA A 221 -1.11 17.56 9.49
CA ALA A 221 0.08 17.20 8.72
C ALA A 221 -0.27 16.77 7.29
N GLY A 222 -1.29 15.94 7.10
CA GLY A 222 -1.76 15.55 5.76
C GLY A 222 -2.24 16.74 4.93
N GLN A 223 -2.96 17.68 5.56
CA GLN A 223 -3.39 18.92 4.91
C GLN A 223 -2.21 19.80 4.49
N ALA A 224 -1.21 19.99 5.37
CA ALA A 224 -0.02 20.79 5.07
C ALA A 224 0.82 20.19 3.92
N LEU A 225 0.84 18.87 3.79
CA LEU A 225 1.53 18.16 2.71
C LEU A 225 0.73 18.10 1.40
N GLY A 226 -0.54 18.46 1.41
CA GLY A 226 -1.45 18.23 0.29
C GLY A 226 -1.80 16.75 0.06
N ASP A 227 -1.45 15.85 0.99
CA ASP A 227 -1.80 14.44 0.94
C ASP A 227 -3.25 14.24 1.43
N ARG A 228 -4.18 14.38 0.49
CA ARG A 228 -5.63 14.24 0.74
C ARG A 228 -6.00 12.83 1.23
N LEU A 229 -5.29 11.80 0.81
CA LEU A 229 -5.56 10.43 1.24
C LEU A 229 -5.18 10.25 2.71
N ALA A 230 -3.97 10.68 3.10
CA ALA A 230 -3.53 10.61 4.50
C ALA A 230 -4.43 11.47 5.41
N GLN A 231 -4.83 12.66 4.95
CA GLN A 231 -5.79 13.51 5.65
C GLN A 231 -7.12 12.78 5.87
N MET A 232 -7.69 12.19 4.81
CA MET A 232 -8.94 11.45 4.87
C MET A 232 -8.86 10.24 5.82
N GLU A 233 -7.79 9.45 5.78
CA GLU A 233 -7.61 8.31 6.70
C GLU A 233 -7.56 8.74 8.16
N ALA A 234 -6.93 9.88 8.47
CA ALA A 234 -6.89 10.42 9.82
C ALA A 234 -8.25 10.98 10.25
N MET A 235 -8.99 11.61 9.33
CA MET A 235 -10.37 12.06 9.55
C MET A 235 -11.31 10.88 9.84
N ASP A 236 -11.28 9.80 9.05
CA ASP A 236 -12.06 8.59 9.33
C ASP A 236 -11.72 8.02 10.72
N GLY A 237 -10.44 8.03 11.08
CA GLY A 237 -9.99 7.62 12.41
C GLY A 237 -10.61 8.44 13.55
N ALA A 238 -10.66 9.76 13.40
CA ALA A 238 -11.28 10.69 14.34
C ALA A 238 -12.81 10.56 14.38
N ALA A 239 -13.46 10.36 13.23
CA ALA A 239 -14.91 10.15 13.13
C ALA A 239 -15.35 8.95 13.98
N ARG A 240 -14.60 7.84 13.93
CA ARG A 240 -14.84 6.67 14.79
C ARG A 240 -14.67 6.96 16.28
N CYS A 241 -13.75 7.86 16.64
CA CYS A 241 -13.60 8.31 18.03
C CYS A 241 -14.78 9.19 18.47
N LEU A 242 -15.25 10.10 17.62
CA LEU A 242 -16.44 10.92 17.88
C LEU A 242 -17.68 10.03 18.03
N GLU A 243 -17.84 9.02 17.19
CA GLU A 243 -18.92 8.04 17.32
C GLU A 243 -18.85 7.30 18.65
N ALA A 244 -17.67 6.89 19.10
CA ALA A 244 -17.50 6.27 20.42
C ALA A 244 -17.89 7.22 21.56
N LEU A 245 -17.54 8.52 21.49
CA LEU A 245 -17.95 9.52 22.48
C LEU A 245 -19.47 9.78 22.46
N ARG A 246 -20.10 9.73 21.28
CA ARG A 246 -21.55 9.84 21.11
C ARG A 246 -22.27 8.69 21.79
N LEU A 247 -21.80 7.46 21.55
CA LEU A 247 -22.35 6.25 22.19
C LEU A 247 -22.16 6.26 23.72
N GLN A 248 -21.12 6.92 24.23
CA GLN A 248 -20.91 7.16 25.66
C GLN A 248 -21.77 8.30 26.24
N GLY A 249 -22.58 8.98 25.42
CA GLY A 249 -23.41 10.12 25.85
C GLY A 249 -22.62 11.38 26.18
N ARG A 250 -21.34 11.46 25.80
CA ARG A 250 -20.46 12.61 26.13
C ARG A 250 -20.62 13.79 25.17
N ILE A 251 -21.19 13.56 24.00
CA ILE A 251 -21.40 14.58 22.95
C ILE A 251 -22.76 14.40 22.28
N CYS A 252 -23.29 15.50 21.71
CA CYS A 252 -24.48 15.47 20.85
C CYS A 252 -24.24 14.71 19.53
N ASN A 253 -25.33 14.34 18.85
CA ASN A 253 -25.29 13.84 17.47
C ASN A 253 -24.80 14.89 16.45
N CYS A 254 -24.86 16.18 16.79
CA CYS A 254 -24.52 17.28 15.90
C CYS A 254 -23.05 17.30 15.48
N ARG A 255 -22.13 17.10 16.43
CA ARG A 255 -20.69 17.17 16.20
C ARG A 255 -20.14 16.05 15.27
N PRO A 256 -20.51 14.76 15.44
CA PRO A 256 -20.13 13.72 14.48
C PRO A 256 -20.71 13.96 13.09
N LEU A 257 -21.94 14.48 12.99
CA LEU A 257 -22.59 14.74 11.70
C LEU A 257 -21.84 15.80 10.89
N GLU A 258 -21.55 16.96 11.49
CA GLU A 258 -20.75 18.03 10.88
C GLU A 258 -19.33 17.57 10.52
N PHE A 259 -18.75 16.66 11.31
CA PHE A 259 -17.43 16.13 11.02
C PHE A 259 -17.47 15.18 9.80
N ASN A 260 -18.49 14.33 9.72
CA ASN A 260 -18.67 13.40 8.61
C ASN A 260 -18.95 14.12 7.29
N THR A 261 -19.66 15.25 7.28
CA THR A 261 -19.85 16.04 6.06
C THR A 261 -18.52 16.57 5.52
N ARG A 262 -17.65 17.11 6.38
CA ARG A 262 -16.30 17.55 6.00
C ARG A 262 -15.43 16.37 5.52
N LEU A 263 -15.52 15.21 6.16
CA LEU A 263 -14.82 14.00 5.72
C LEU A 263 -15.24 13.60 4.30
N LEU A 264 -16.54 13.67 3.97
CA LEU A 264 -17.05 13.37 2.64
C LEU A 264 -16.53 14.36 1.57
N GLU A 265 -16.40 15.65 1.90
CA GLU A 265 -15.79 16.64 1.01
C GLU A 265 -14.32 16.27 0.68
N VAL A 266 -13.54 15.88 1.69
CA VAL A 266 -12.16 15.44 1.47
C VAL A 266 -12.12 14.12 0.70
N ALA A 267 -12.98 13.15 1.04
CA ALA A 267 -13.03 11.86 0.37
C ALA A 267 -13.41 11.99 -1.12
N THR A 268 -14.34 12.88 -1.47
CA THR A 268 -14.69 13.14 -2.88
C THR A 268 -13.52 13.75 -3.66
N SER A 269 -12.67 14.54 -3.01
CA SER A 269 -11.46 15.10 -3.64
C SER A 269 -10.37 14.07 -3.97
N VAL A 270 -10.37 12.90 -3.33
CA VAL A 270 -9.37 11.83 -3.55
C VAL A 270 -9.68 10.99 -4.81
N GLY A 271 -10.87 11.17 -5.41
CA GLY A 271 -11.14 10.65 -6.76
C GLY A 271 -11.49 9.17 -6.86
N ALA A 272 -11.75 8.46 -5.75
CA ALA A 272 -12.31 7.12 -5.80
C ALA A 272 -13.47 7.01 -4.81
N LYS A 273 -14.62 6.56 -5.30
CA LYS A 273 -15.81 6.19 -4.53
C LYS A 273 -15.46 5.17 -3.44
N VAL A 274 -14.92 5.61 -2.31
CA VAL A 274 -15.00 4.88 -1.06
C VAL A 274 -16.45 5.02 -0.63
N ARG A 275 -17.32 4.15 -1.13
CA ARG A 275 -18.65 3.97 -0.55
C ARG A 275 -18.41 3.41 0.85
N ILE A 276 -18.53 4.31 1.83
CA ILE A 276 -18.61 4.01 3.26
C ILE A 276 -19.79 3.08 3.49
#